data_AF-A0A0S8DK77-F1
#
_entry.id   AF-A0A0S8DK77-F1
#
_cell.length_a   1.000
_cell.length_b   1.000
_cell.length_c   1.000
_cell.angle_alpha   90.00
_cell.angle_beta   90.00
_cell.angle_gamma   90.00
#
_symmetry.space_group_name_H-M   'P 1'
#
loop_
_entity.id
_entity.type
_entity.pdbx_description
1 polymer ?
#
loop_
_entity_poly.entity_id
_entity_poly.type
_entity_poly.pdbx_seq_one_letter_code
_entity_poly.pdbx_strand_id
1 'polypeptide(L)'
;MRALLNMHTQFFVCETCHIETKEGVDLVYKWYNPLNEDPQGPFFGTSYDSDTGNLAEVEDQFSKIAPYYRYGERLDSALQIQDAPLAQDYMNVRDQLTPEQRDNVKKKFHVSIKPKGHDCKDCHSKQGILAFNDLGFSLNRTVDLQQLNIAGMITKYEKFYIPKLFSY
;
A
#
# COMPACT_ATOMS: atom_id res chain seq x y z
N MET A 1 -2.31 -0.67 -12.95
CA MET A 1 -1.63 0.36 -13.78
C MET A 1 -1.59 1.74 -13.13
N ARG A 2 -2.70 2.29 -12.61
CA ARG A 2 -2.70 3.64 -11.98
C ARG A 2 -1.82 3.78 -10.73
N ALA A 3 -1.80 2.80 -9.83
CA ALA A 3 -0.98 2.85 -8.61
C ALA A 3 0.54 2.87 -8.88
N LEU A 4 1.00 2.16 -9.91
CA LEU A 4 2.41 2.17 -10.35
C LEU A 4 2.79 3.55 -10.92
N LEU A 5 1.92 4.12 -11.75
CA LEU A 5 2.14 5.44 -12.37
C LEU A 5 2.09 6.60 -11.37
N ASN A 6 1.40 6.41 -10.24
CA ASN A 6 1.32 7.38 -9.15
C ASN A 6 2.33 7.09 -8.01
N MET A 7 3.32 6.21 -8.25
CA MET A 7 4.36 5.83 -7.28
C MET A 7 3.86 5.23 -5.95
N HIS A 8 2.59 4.83 -5.82
CA HIS A 8 2.04 4.25 -4.59
C HIS A 8 2.75 2.96 -4.18
N THR A 9 3.26 2.18 -5.14
CA THR A 9 3.97 0.93 -4.88
C THR A 9 5.31 1.13 -4.17
N GLN A 10 5.82 2.37 -4.11
CA GLN A 10 7.00 2.71 -3.31
C GLN A 10 6.67 2.74 -1.81
N PHE A 11 5.48 3.23 -1.45
CA PHE A 11 5.08 3.48 -0.06
C PHE A 11 4.17 2.41 0.53
N PHE A 12 3.48 1.65 -0.32
CA PHE A 12 2.41 0.75 0.08
C PHE A 12 2.61 -0.67 -0.45
N VAL A 13 2.20 -1.65 0.36
CA VAL A 13 1.92 -3.01 -0.12
C VAL A 13 0.56 -3.06 -0.85
N CYS A 14 0.32 -4.12 -1.61
CA CYS A 14 -0.91 -4.29 -2.40
C CYS A 14 -2.16 -4.24 -1.53
N GLU A 15 -2.12 -4.90 -0.38
CA GLU A 15 -3.20 -5.00 0.58
C GLU A 15 -3.59 -3.62 1.12
N THR A 16 -2.68 -2.66 1.26
CA THR A 16 -3.06 -1.32 1.74
C THR A 16 -4.13 -0.67 0.87
N CYS A 17 -4.06 -0.86 -0.45
CA CYS A 17 -5.06 -0.34 -1.38
C CYS A 17 -6.25 -1.30 -1.59
N HIS A 18 -6.02 -2.60 -1.46
CA HIS A 18 -6.98 -3.64 -1.87
C HIS A 18 -7.54 -4.48 -0.72
N ILE A 19 -7.30 -4.13 0.53
CA ILE A 19 -7.83 -4.89 1.66
C ILE A 19 -9.36 -4.81 1.72
N GLU A 20 -9.97 -5.95 1.99
CA GLU A 20 -11.38 -6.06 2.31
C GLU A 20 -11.57 -6.00 3.84
N THR A 21 -12.37 -5.02 4.27
CA THR A 21 -12.73 -4.84 5.68
C THR A 21 -13.74 -5.91 6.09
N LYS A 22 -13.47 -6.61 7.19
CA LYS A 22 -14.41 -7.57 7.78
C LYS A 22 -15.20 -6.87 8.88
N GLU A 23 -16.50 -7.16 8.95
CA GLU A 23 -17.36 -6.60 9.99
C GLU A 23 -16.85 -7.03 11.39
N GLY A 24 -16.76 -6.07 12.32
CA GLY A 24 -16.30 -6.32 13.69
C GLY A 24 -14.78 -6.49 13.86
N VAL A 25 -13.97 -6.23 12.81
CA VAL A 25 -12.51 -6.25 12.90
C VAL A 25 -11.94 -4.88 12.54
N ASP A 26 -11.24 -4.27 13.48
CA ASP A 26 -10.56 -3.00 13.26
C ASP A 26 -9.33 -3.20 12.38
N LEU A 27 -9.14 -2.30 11.42
CA LEU A 27 -7.97 -2.28 10.57
C LEU A 27 -7.06 -1.11 10.95
N VAL A 28 -5.79 -1.38 11.14
CA VAL A 28 -4.77 -0.35 11.39
C VAL A 28 -3.62 -0.49 10.42
N TYR A 29 -2.95 0.63 10.16
CA TYR A 29 -1.84 0.69 9.21
C TYR A 29 -0.54 0.93 9.98
N LYS A 30 0.50 0.15 9.66
CA LYS A 30 1.83 0.24 10.27
C LYS A 30 2.90 0.04 9.21
N TRP A 31 4.14 0.40 9.54
CA TRP A 31 5.30 0.08 8.71
C TRP A 31 5.62 -1.41 8.79
N TYR A 32 5.87 -1.99 7.63
CA TYR A 32 6.23 -3.39 7.43
C TYR A 32 7.55 -3.44 6.67
N ASN A 33 8.47 -4.26 7.17
CA ASN A 33 9.73 -4.58 6.52
C ASN A 33 9.94 -6.10 6.53
N PRO A 34 10.16 -6.76 5.38
CA PRO A 34 10.38 -8.20 5.33
C PRO A 34 11.69 -8.66 6.00
N LEU A 35 12.63 -7.74 6.25
CA LEU A 35 13.95 -8.02 6.81
C LEU A 35 14.10 -7.52 8.25
N ASN A 36 13.10 -6.80 8.77
CA ASN A 36 13.11 -6.25 10.12
C ASN A 36 11.69 -6.28 10.70
N GLU A 37 11.50 -7.08 11.76
CA GLU A 37 10.18 -7.27 12.39
C GLU A 37 9.65 -6.02 13.10
N ASP A 38 10.55 -5.11 13.51
CA ASP A 38 10.19 -3.86 14.19
C ASP A 38 10.95 -2.68 13.58
N PRO A 39 10.61 -2.29 12.33
CA PRO A 39 11.31 -1.23 11.65
C PRO A 39 11.10 0.09 12.39
N GLN A 40 12.20 0.83 12.61
CA GLN A 40 12.18 2.13 13.27
C GLN A 40 12.46 3.22 12.24
N GLY A 41 11.68 4.30 12.31
CA GLY A 41 11.84 5.44 11.41
C GLY A 41 13.14 6.22 11.66
N PRO A 42 13.40 7.25 10.83
CA PRO A 42 12.50 7.82 9.84
C PRO A 42 12.40 6.95 8.57
N PHE A 43 11.18 6.80 8.06
CA PHE A 43 10.90 6.05 6.84
C PHE A 43 10.85 6.97 5.62
N PHE A 44 11.24 6.44 4.47
CA PHE A 44 11.26 7.23 3.25
C PHE A 44 9.86 7.76 2.89
N GLY A 45 9.79 9.04 2.53
CA GLY A 45 8.54 9.69 2.11
C GLY A 45 7.72 10.35 3.22
N THR A 46 8.15 10.22 4.48
CA THR A 46 7.46 10.79 5.65
C THR A 46 7.71 12.29 5.84
N SER A 47 8.80 12.83 5.28
CA SER A 47 9.19 14.23 5.45
C SER A 47 9.87 14.79 4.20
N TYR A 48 10.01 16.12 4.16
CA TYR A 48 10.79 16.83 3.17
C TYR A 48 12.12 17.30 3.77
N ASP A 49 13.16 17.32 2.94
CA ASP A 49 14.41 17.99 3.23
C ASP A 49 14.20 19.52 3.18
N SER A 50 14.67 20.22 4.22
CA SER A 50 14.40 21.66 4.38
C SER A 50 15.11 22.53 3.34
N ASP A 51 16.24 22.06 2.83
CA ASP A 51 17.14 22.87 2.00
C ASP A 51 16.77 22.73 0.53
N THR A 52 16.35 21.53 0.13
CA THR A 52 16.02 21.19 -1.27
C THR A 52 14.52 21.15 -1.55
N GLY A 53 13.68 20.96 -0.52
CA GLY A 53 12.24 20.75 -0.67
C GLY A 53 11.86 19.39 -1.25
N ASN A 54 12.82 18.50 -1.52
CA ASN A 54 12.57 17.13 -1.96
C ASN A 54 12.18 16.24 -0.79
N LEU A 55 11.75 15.00 -1.06
CA LEU A 55 11.60 14.00 0.01
C LEU A 55 12.96 13.79 0.70
N ALA A 56 12.95 13.75 2.03
CA ALA A 56 14.16 13.55 2.81
C ALA A 56 14.78 12.18 2.49
N GLU A 57 16.10 12.16 2.28
CA GLU A 57 16.85 10.92 2.16
C GLU A 57 17.00 10.27 3.55
N VAL A 58 16.65 9.00 3.63
CA VAL A 58 16.76 8.19 4.85
C VAL A 58 17.33 6.82 4.51
N GLU A 59 17.83 6.13 5.54
CA GLU A 59 18.34 4.77 5.42
C GLU A 59 17.24 3.77 5.05
N ASP A 60 16.07 3.87 5.71
CA ASP A 60 14.97 2.96 5.45
C ASP A 60 14.12 3.38 4.24
N GLN A 61 14.56 2.89 3.07
CA GLN A 61 13.87 3.06 1.79
C GLN A 61 12.95 1.88 1.42
N PHE A 62 12.92 0.83 2.24
CA PHE A 62 12.30 -0.45 1.90
C PHE A 62 11.03 -0.73 2.69
N SER A 63 10.90 -0.17 3.89
CA SER A 63 9.69 -0.28 4.69
C SER A 63 8.50 0.31 3.95
N LYS A 64 7.37 -0.40 4.02
CA LYS A 64 6.11 0.00 3.38
C LYS A 64 4.99 -0.01 4.38
N ILE A 65 4.00 0.85 4.16
CA ILE A 65 2.79 0.87 4.95
C ILE A 65 1.93 -0.35 4.56
N ALA A 66 1.55 -1.12 5.58
CA ALA A 66 0.78 -2.35 5.48
C ALA A 66 -0.41 -2.36 6.45
N PRO A 67 -1.51 -3.04 6.08
CA PRO A 67 -2.65 -3.22 6.97
C PRO A 67 -2.43 -4.36 7.96
N TYR A 68 -2.95 -4.19 9.16
CA TYR A 68 -2.99 -5.17 10.25
C TYR A 68 -4.41 -5.24 10.81
N TYR A 69 -4.89 -6.45 11.06
CA TYR A 69 -6.14 -6.68 11.78
C TYR A 69 -5.90 -6.57 13.28
N ARG A 70 -6.70 -5.76 13.96
CA ARG A 70 -6.64 -5.59 15.41
C ARG A 70 -7.73 -6.42 16.08
N TYR A 71 -7.30 -7.29 17.00
CA TYR A 71 -8.15 -8.10 17.86
C TYR A 71 -7.79 -7.80 19.32
N GLY A 72 -8.41 -6.77 19.90
CA GLY A 72 -8.00 -6.24 21.21
C GLY A 72 -6.57 -5.71 21.14
N GLU A 73 -5.66 -6.27 21.94
CA GLU A 73 -4.23 -5.90 21.95
C GLU A 73 -3.40 -6.60 20.87
N ARG A 74 -3.93 -7.66 20.26
CA ARG A 74 -3.22 -8.46 19.26
C ARG A 74 -3.35 -7.82 17.88
N LEU A 75 -2.22 -7.71 17.17
CA LEU A 75 -2.16 -7.27 15.78
C LEU A 75 -1.71 -8.45 14.90
N ASP A 76 -2.56 -8.84 13.96
CA ASP A 76 -2.23 -9.85 12.96
C ASP A 76 -1.97 -9.15 11.63
N SER A 77 -0.87 -9.49 10.95
CA SER A 77 -0.59 -8.97 9.61
C SER A 77 -1.71 -9.35 8.65
N ALA A 78 -2.26 -8.36 7.95
CA ALA A 78 -3.22 -8.65 6.88
C ALA A 78 -2.51 -8.98 5.55
N LEU A 79 -1.18 -8.83 5.51
CA LEU A 79 -0.36 -9.23 4.37
C LEU A 79 -0.49 -10.74 4.16
N GLN A 80 -0.80 -11.11 2.93
CA GLN A 80 -0.84 -12.50 2.53
C GLN A 80 0.58 -12.92 2.11
N ILE A 81 1.51 -12.91 3.07
CA ILE A 81 2.91 -13.31 2.81
C ILE A 81 2.97 -14.82 2.58
N GLN A 82 3.88 -15.18 1.68
CA GLN A 82 4.22 -16.50 1.15
C GLN A 82 4.65 -17.56 2.19
N ASP A 83 4.56 -17.25 3.49
CA ASP A 83 4.91 -18.15 4.60
C ASP A 83 3.71 -18.88 5.21
N ALA A 84 2.50 -18.69 4.67
CA ALA A 84 1.45 -19.65 4.92
C ALA A 84 1.92 -21.02 4.38
N PRO A 85 1.84 -22.12 5.15
CA PRO A 85 2.19 -23.47 4.67
C PRO A 85 1.63 -23.78 3.27
N LEU A 86 0.45 -23.22 2.97
CA LEU A 86 -0.21 -23.26 1.67
C LEU A 86 0.59 -22.66 0.50
N ALA A 87 1.35 -21.58 0.70
CA ALA A 87 2.17 -20.95 -0.33
C ALA A 87 3.43 -21.77 -0.64
N GLN A 88 4.05 -22.36 0.39
CA GLN A 88 5.18 -23.26 0.22
C GLN A 88 4.77 -24.59 -0.43
N ASP A 89 3.63 -25.15 0.00
CA ASP A 89 3.01 -26.31 -0.64
C ASP A 89 2.66 -26.03 -2.10
N TYR A 90 2.10 -24.85 -2.39
CA TYR A 90 1.80 -24.44 -3.76
C TYR A 90 3.05 -24.34 -4.62
N MET A 91 4.15 -23.78 -4.11
CA MET A 91 5.42 -23.70 -4.86
C MET A 91 5.96 -25.09 -5.23
N ASN A 92 5.76 -26.10 -4.38
CA ASN A 92 6.20 -27.47 -4.63
C ASN A 92 5.37 -28.19 -5.71
N VAL A 93 4.09 -27.83 -5.88
CA VAL A 93 3.19 -28.52 -6.83
C VAL A 93 2.82 -27.68 -8.06
N ARG A 94 3.19 -26.40 -8.11
CA ARG A 94 2.76 -25.40 -9.12
C ARG A 94 2.88 -25.89 -10.56
N ASP A 95 3.99 -26.55 -10.88
CA ASP A 95 4.32 -26.98 -12.24
C ASP A 95 3.56 -28.26 -12.64
N GLN A 96 2.96 -28.96 -11.67
CA GLN A 96 2.11 -30.13 -11.85
C GLN A 96 0.62 -29.78 -11.94
N LEU A 97 0.25 -28.54 -11.59
CA LEU A 97 -1.14 -28.07 -11.62
C LEU A 97 -1.56 -27.57 -13.00
N THR A 98 -2.80 -27.85 -13.38
CA THR A 98 -3.42 -27.26 -14.57
C THR A 98 -3.62 -25.75 -14.40
N PRO A 99 -3.79 -24.97 -15.49
CA PRO A 99 -4.09 -23.54 -15.40
C PRO A 99 -5.28 -23.21 -14.48
N GLU A 100 -6.33 -24.04 -14.49
CA GLU A 100 -7.53 -23.88 -13.68
C GLU A 100 -7.28 -24.17 -12.19
N GLN A 101 -6.49 -25.21 -11.89
CA GLN A 101 -6.07 -25.50 -10.52
C GLN A 101 -5.19 -24.38 -9.94
N ARG A 102 -4.27 -23.84 -10.76
CA ARG A 102 -3.47 -22.67 -10.37
C ARG A 102 -4.33 -21.46 -10.06
N ASP A 103 -5.37 -21.20 -10.84
CA ASP A 103 -6.30 -20.10 -10.59
C ASP A 103 -7.07 -20.27 -9.27
N ASN A 104 -7.53 -21.49 -8.99
CA ASN A 104 -8.22 -21.80 -7.74
C ASN A 104 -7.32 -21.68 -6.49
N VAL A 105 -6.05 -22.08 -6.58
CA VAL A 105 -5.11 -21.88 -5.47
C VAL A 105 -4.75 -20.40 -5.32
N LYS A 106 -4.58 -19.66 -6.43
CA LYS A 106 -4.40 -18.20 -6.39
C LYS A 106 -5.56 -17.51 -5.68
N LYS A 107 -6.81 -17.88 -5.94
CA LYS A 107 -7.98 -17.32 -5.22
C LYS A 107 -7.88 -17.48 -3.71
N LYS A 108 -7.34 -18.61 -3.22
CA LYS A 108 -7.14 -18.84 -1.78
C LYS A 108 -6.14 -17.86 -1.14
N PHE A 109 -5.15 -17.39 -1.89
CA PHE A 109 -4.21 -16.35 -1.43
C PHE A 109 -4.79 -14.93 -1.44
N HIS A 110 -5.90 -14.70 -2.16
CA HIS A 110 -6.47 -13.35 -2.36
C HIS A 110 -7.85 -13.18 -1.69
N VAL A 111 -8.23 -14.06 -0.76
CA VAL A 111 -9.57 -14.06 -0.12
C VAL A 111 -9.92 -12.79 0.64
N SER A 112 -8.93 -11.97 1.01
CA SER A 112 -9.15 -10.68 1.70
C SER A 112 -8.75 -9.49 0.81
N ILE A 113 -8.60 -9.70 -0.50
CA ILE A 113 -8.20 -8.68 -1.46
C ILE A 113 -9.39 -8.39 -2.40
N LYS A 114 -9.96 -7.19 -2.29
CA LYS A 114 -11.01 -6.73 -3.19
C LYS A 114 -10.43 -6.34 -4.57
N PRO A 115 -11.16 -6.61 -5.68
CA PRO A 115 -10.68 -6.28 -7.03
C PRO A 115 -10.46 -4.78 -7.26
N LYS A 116 -11.33 -3.95 -6.68
CA LYS A 116 -11.22 -2.49 -6.77
C LYS A 116 -10.49 -1.95 -5.53
N GLY A 117 -9.40 -1.23 -5.76
CA GLY A 117 -8.70 -0.54 -4.70
C GLY A 117 -9.53 0.63 -4.12
N HIS A 118 -9.09 1.13 -2.97
CA HIS A 118 -9.63 2.34 -2.34
C HIS A 118 -9.64 3.54 -3.30
N ASP A 119 -10.66 4.40 -3.18
CA ASP A 119 -10.70 5.66 -3.89
C ASP A 119 -9.71 6.66 -3.24
N CYS A 120 -9.25 7.68 -3.98
CA CYS A 120 -8.20 8.59 -3.49
C CYS A 120 -8.54 9.24 -2.14
N LYS A 121 -9.82 9.62 -1.94
CA LYS A 121 -10.32 10.25 -0.72
C LYS A 121 -10.30 9.33 0.50
N ASP A 122 -10.29 8.02 0.29
CA ASP A 122 -10.28 7.04 1.39
C ASP A 122 -8.94 7.11 2.13
N CYS A 123 -7.84 7.42 1.43
CA CYS A 123 -6.50 7.57 2.03
C CYS A 123 -6.08 9.02 2.24
N HIS A 124 -6.41 9.91 1.29
CA HIS A 124 -5.93 11.29 1.25
C HIS A 124 -6.89 12.31 1.87
N SER A 125 -7.77 11.90 2.79
CA SER A 125 -8.63 12.84 3.52
C SER A 125 -8.18 12.97 4.97
N LYS A 126 -8.62 14.04 5.63
CA LYS A 126 -8.36 14.25 7.07
C LYS A 126 -8.94 13.13 7.95
N GLN A 127 -10.00 12.47 7.48
CA GLN A 127 -10.65 11.33 8.11
C GLN A 127 -10.39 10.03 7.32
N GLY A 128 -9.30 10.00 6.55
CA GLY A 128 -8.93 8.84 5.76
C GLY A 128 -8.45 7.69 6.63
N ILE A 129 -8.33 6.51 6.03
CA ILE A 129 -7.89 5.27 6.67
C ILE A 129 -6.42 5.34 7.13
N LEU A 130 -5.63 6.29 6.60
CA LEU A 130 -4.24 6.50 6.97
C LEU A 130 -4.10 7.61 7.99
N ALA A 131 -3.79 7.24 9.24
CA ALA A 131 -3.39 8.17 10.28
C ALA A 131 -1.94 8.61 10.06
N PHE A 132 -1.70 9.56 9.16
CA PHE A 132 -0.35 9.98 8.75
C PHE A 132 0.56 10.39 9.93
N ASN A 133 0.01 11.06 10.94
CA ASN A 133 0.80 11.43 12.13
C ASN A 133 1.29 10.21 12.91
N ASP A 134 0.44 9.20 13.09
CA ASP A 134 0.79 7.95 13.78
C ASP A 134 1.77 7.11 12.96
N LEU A 135 1.79 7.30 11.64
CA LEU A 135 2.76 6.72 10.72
C LEU A 135 4.07 7.52 10.64
N GLY A 136 4.23 8.59 11.42
CA GLY A 136 5.47 9.37 11.52
C GLY A 136 5.66 10.40 10.40
N PHE A 137 4.61 10.78 9.67
CA PHE A 137 4.68 11.83 8.67
C PHE A 137 4.79 13.21 9.34
N SER A 138 5.65 14.06 8.79
CA SER A 138 5.78 15.45 9.26
C SER A 138 4.51 16.25 8.95
N LEU A 139 4.24 17.30 9.75
CA LEU A 139 3.00 18.07 9.62
C LEU A 139 2.79 18.64 8.21
N ASN A 140 3.83 19.22 7.61
CA ASN A 140 3.77 19.73 6.24
C ASN A 140 3.49 18.62 5.22
N ARG A 141 4.10 17.44 5.38
CA ARG A 141 3.85 16.29 4.51
C ARG A 141 2.43 15.74 4.67
N THR A 142 1.93 15.63 5.90
CA THR A 142 0.54 15.23 6.19
C THR A 142 -0.45 16.19 5.54
N VAL A 143 -0.23 17.50 5.69
CA VAL A 143 -1.07 18.54 5.08
C VAL A 143 -1.08 18.39 3.56
N ASP A 144 0.09 18.28 2.94
CA ASP A 144 0.18 18.10 1.49
C ASP A 144 -0.59 16.87 1.05
N LEU A 145 -0.34 15.71 1.67
CA LEU A 145 -0.99 14.45 1.32
C LEU A 145 -2.50 14.48 1.49
N GLN A 146 -3.02 15.21 2.47
CA GLN A 146 -4.47 15.36 2.71
C GLN A 146 -5.12 16.44 1.84
N GLN A 147 -4.35 17.45 1.41
CA GLN A 147 -4.86 18.58 0.63
C GLN A 147 -4.52 18.47 -0.85
N LEU A 148 -3.93 17.34 -1.29
CA LEU A 148 -3.63 17.05 -2.69
C LEU A 148 -4.85 17.40 -3.57
N ASN A 149 -4.73 18.50 -4.32
CA ASN A 149 -5.64 18.90 -5.40
C ASN A 149 -5.64 17.90 -6.58
N ILE A 150 -5.11 16.68 -6.39
CA ILE A 150 -5.12 15.56 -7.34
C ILE A 150 -6.55 15.10 -7.62
N ALA A 151 -7.46 15.16 -6.63
CA ALA A 151 -8.87 14.85 -6.88
C ALA A 151 -9.47 15.78 -7.95
N GLY A 152 -9.14 17.08 -7.93
CA GLY A 152 -9.58 18.05 -8.93
C GLY A 152 -8.91 17.90 -10.30
N MET A 153 -7.64 17.47 -10.36
CA MET A 153 -6.93 17.21 -11.61
C MET A 153 -7.29 15.87 -12.26
N ILE A 154 -7.50 14.79 -11.51
CA ILE A 154 -7.80 13.47 -12.10
C ILE A 154 -9.28 13.35 -12.48
N THR A 155 -10.22 13.93 -11.73
CA THR A 155 -11.66 13.84 -12.05
C THR A 155 -12.07 14.72 -13.23
N LYS A 156 -11.33 15.79 -13.54
CA LYS A 156 -11.62 16.68 -14.68
C LYS A 156 -11.10 16.16 -16.02
N TYR A 157 -10.22 15.16 -16.04
CA TYR A 157 -9.64 14.63 -17.27
C TYR A 157 -10.08 13.17 -17.49
N GLU A 158 -11.27 12.98 -18.05
CA GLU A 158 -11.73 11.65 -18.52
C GLU A 158 -10.84 11.09 -19.65
N LYS A 159 -10.05 11.94 -20.34
CA LYS A 159 -9.02 11.55 -21.30
C LYS A 159 -7.65 12.06 -20.86
N PHE A 160 -6.82 11.14 -20.35
CA PHE A 160 -5.41 11.38 -20.13
C PHE A 160 -4.69 11.37 -21.49
N TYR A 161 -4.38 12.55 -22.04
CA TYR A 161 -3.44 12.64 -23.16
C TYR A 161 -2.02 12.61 -22.59
N ILE A 162 -1.30 11.51 -22.80
CA ILE A 162 0.16 11.51 -22.65
C ILE A 162 0.70 12.36 -23.79
N PRO A 163 1.30 13.54 -23.54
CA PRO A 163 2.01 14.26 -24.59
C PRO A 163 3.12 13.33 -25.10
N LYS A 164 3.29 13.23 -26.42
CA LYS A 164 4.39 12.45 -27.03
C LYS A 164 5.73 13.02 -26.55
N LEU A 165 6.24 12.49 -25.43
CA LEU A 165 7.55 12.85 -24.87
C LEU A 165 8.67 11.97 -25.42
N PHE A 166 8.33 10.96 -26.24
CA PHE A 166 9.28 10.16 -26.99
C PHE A 166 8.80 10.05 -28.44
N SER A 167 9.18 11.04 -29.24
CA SER A 167 9.32 10.86 -30.68
C SER A 167 10.81 10.95 -30.97
N TYR A 168 11.43 9.79 -31.18
CA TYR A 168 12.69 9.69 -31.91
C TYR A 168 12.46 9.99 -33.38
#